data_AF-A0A9E3K430-F1
#
_entry.id   AF-A0A9E3K430-F1
#
_cell.length_a   1.000
_cell.length_b   1.000
_cell.length_c   1.000
_cell.angle_alpha   90.00
_cell.angle_beta   90.00
_cell.angle_gamma   90.00
#
_symmetry.space_group_name_H-M   'P 1'
#
loop_
_entity.id
_entity.type
_entity.pdbx_description
1 polymer ?
#
loop_
_entity_poly.entity_id
_entity_poly.type
_entity_poly.pdbx_seq_one_letter_code
_entity_poly.pdbx_strand_id
1 'polypeptide(L)'
;GPQDHEFSKNSIELFLQSEWKVSATSDRMGYRLEGPVIDHLHGHNIVSDGTVNGSIQVPGNGAPIVLMPDRGTTGGYPKLATVISADLGRIAQFQPGKVFRFKAVSMAEAQGEALKFMKLMGTLPDRLRTIENLHLNIEALGDANVAGAAVSAVDAATWHSSPSADAPARQGETT
;
A
#
# COMPACT_ATOMS: atom_id res chain seq x y z
N GLY A 1 -5.54 -6.95 15.96
CA GLY A 1 -5.29 -8.39 16.13
C GLY A 1 -4.71 -9.06 14.90
N PRO A 2 -4.45 -10.38 14.99
CA PRO A 2 -4.99 -11.27 16.04
C PRO A 2 -4.24 -11.24 17.38
N GLN A 3 -2.99 -10.75 17.43
CA GLN A 3 -2.20 -10.68 18.66
C GLN A 3 -2.11 -9.27 19.23
N ASP A 4 -3.18 -8.47 19.15
CA ASP A 4 -3.22 -7.13 19.74
C ASP A 4 -3.10 -7.16 21.27
N HIS A 5 -3.46 -8.27 21.91
CA HIS A 5 -3.24 -8.51 23.34
C HIS A 5 -1.75 -8.61 23.74
N GLU A 6 -0.82 -8.74 22.79
CA GLU A 6 0.62 -8.68 23.04
C GLU A 6 1.15 -7.24 23.15
N PHE A 7 0.27 -6.25 22.95
CA PHE A 7 0.61 -4.83 22.96
C PHE A 7 -0.22 -4.11 24.02
N SER A 8 0.37 -3.08 24.62
CA SER A 8 -0.34 -2.24 25.58
C SER A 8 -1.43 -1.41 24.87
N LYS A 9 -2.44 -0.97 25.60
CA LYS A 9 -3.43 -0.01 25.06
C LYS A 9 -2.75 1.25 24.52
N ASN A 10 -1.72 1.73 25.21
CA ASN A 10 -0.93 2.89 24.79
C ASN A 10 -0.19 2.61 23.47
N SER A 11 0.35 1.40 23.28
CA SER A 11 1.01 1.00 22.03
C SER A 11 0.03 0.96 20.86
N ILE A 12 -1.19 0.45 21.08
CA ILE A 12 -2.25 0.43 20.07
C ILE A 12 -2.70 1.87 19.74
N GLU A 13 -2.89 2.71 20.75
CA GLU A 13 -3.26 4.12 20.55
C GLU A 13 -2.16 4.89 19.82
N LEU A 14 -0.90 4.72 20.23
CA LEU A 14 0.27 5.28 19.54
C LEU A 14 0.26 4.85 18.07
N PHE A 15 -0.01 3.59 17.78
CA PHE A 15 -0.06 3.09 16.41
C PHE A 15 -1.14 3.76 15.55
N LEU A 16 -2.32 4.00 16.12
CA LEU A 16 -3.47 4.60 15.43
C LEU A 16 -3.36 6.12 15.29
N GLN A 17 -2.74 6.81 16.25
CA GLN A 17 -2.63 8.28 16.26
C GLN A 17 -1.38 8.79 15.52
N SER A 18 -0.38 7.93 15.31
CA SER A 18 0.87 8.31 14.67
C SER A 18 0.79 8.35 13.15
N GLU A 19 1.64 9.19 12.58
CA GLU A 19 1.98 9.15 11.17
C GLU A 19 3.06 8.11 10.90
N TRP A 20 2.86 7.35 9.83
CA TRP A 20 3.77 6.33 9.35
C TRP A 20 4.27 6.72 7.97
N LYS A 21 5.57 6.55 7.76
CA LYS A 21 6.22 6.80 6.48
C LYS A 21 6.71 5.49 5.88
N VAL A 22 6.40 5.25 4.60
CA VAL A 22 6.91 4.07 3.88
C VAL A 22 8.42 4.18 3.74
N SER A 23 9.17 3.20 4.27
CA SER A 23 10.62 3.12 4.16
C SER A 23 11.06 2.83 2.72
N ALA A 24 12.24 3.33 2.35
CA ALA A 24 12.91 3.00 1.09
C ALA A 24 13.29 1.51 0.96
N THR A 25 13.32 0.76 2.07
CA THR A 25 13.60 -0.68 2.09
C THR A 25 12.34 -1.56 1.99
N SER A 26 11.21 -0.95 1.61
CA SER A 26 9.95 -1.67 1.38
C SER A 26 9.95 -2.36 0.01
N ASP A 27 9.40 -3.56 -0.04
CA ASP A 27 9.33 -4.38 -1.25
C ASP A 27 8.03 -5.20 -1.31
N ARG A 28 7.97 -6.19 -2.21
CA ARG A 28 6.81 -7.07 -2.36
C ARG A 28 6.65 -8.10 -1.23
N MET A 29 7.66 -8.28 -0.37
CA MET A 29 7.55 -9.10 0.84
C MET A 29 6.89 -8.31 1.97
N GLY A 30 7.26 -7.05 2.14
CA GLY A 30 6.69 -6.22 3.20
C GLY A 30 7.01 -4.73 3.09
N TYR A 31 6.02 -3.91 3.46
CA TYR A 31 6.19 -2.48 3.60
C TYR A 31 6.65 -2.17 5.01
N ARG A 32 7.89 -1.70 5.13
CA ARG A 32 8.52 -1.33 6.39
C ARG A 32 8.15 0.12 6.71
N LEU A 33 7.70 0.36 7.93
CA LEU A 33 7.20 1.67 8.32
C LEU A 33 8.19 2.37 9.25
N GLU A 34 8.51 3.62 8.91
CA GLU A 34 9.23 4.54 9.79
C GLU A 34 8.23 5.35 10.61
N GLY A 35 8.46 5.43 11.92
CA GLY A 35 7.59 6.11 12.88
C GLY A 35 8.00 5.79 14.32
N PRO A 36 7.12 6.03 15.30
CA PRO A 36 7.39 5.68 16.69
C PRO A 36 7.63 4.19 16.90
N VAL A 37 8.41 3.85 17.94
CA VAL A 37 8.67 2.47 18.35
C VAL A 37 7.44 1.94 19.09
N ILE A 38 6.95 0.77 18.67
CA ILE A 38 5.83 0.09 19.30
C ILE A 38 6.35 -0.94 20.31
N ASP A 39 6.02 -0.75 21.57
CA ASP A 39 6.42 -1.64 22.67
C ASP A 39 5.49 -2.85 22.83
N HIS A 40 6.08 -3.99 23.21
CA HIS A 40 5.40 -5.25 23.51
C HIS A 40 5.19 -5.44 25.02
N LEU A 41 4.15 -6.19 25.40
CA LEU A 41 3.87 -6.55 26.80
C LEU A 41 4.67 -7.77 27.27
N HIS A 42 4.72 -8.84 26.46
CA HIS A 42 5.29 -10.14 26.85
C HIS A 42 6.53 -10.53 26.03
N GLY A 43 7.13 -9.56 25.33
CA GLY A 43 8.25 -9.75 24.41
C GLY A 43 7.82 -9.73 22.95
N HIS A 44 8.81 -9.84 22.06
CA HIS A 44 8.63 -9.62 20.62
C HIS A 44 8.59 -10.92 19.79
N ASN A 45 8.58 -12.09 20.44
CA ASN A 45 8.52 -13.39 19.77
C ASN A 45 7.28 -14.16 20.23
N ILE A 46 6.62 -14.83 19.29
CA ILE A 46 5.53 -15.78 19.52
C ILE A 46 5.92 -17.13 18.92
N VAL A 47 5.19 -18.18 19.27
CA VAL A 47 5.24 -19.43 18.49
C VAL A 47 4.87 -19.11 17.04
N SER A 48 5.67 -19.62 16.10
CA SER A 48 5.44 -19.39 14.67
C SER A 48 4.01 -19.72 14.29
N ASP A 49 3.35 -18.75 13.66
CA ASP A 49 1.95 -18.79 13.29
C ASP A 49 1.78 -18.37 11.83
N GLY A 50 0.63 -18.69 11.24
CA GLY A 50 0.30 -18.31 9.87
C GLY A 50 0.25 -16.79 9.68
N THR A 51 0.63 -16.34 8.49
CA THR A 51 0.53 -14.93 8.11
C THR A 51 -0.44 -14.74 6.94
N VAL A 52 -1.17 -13.63 6.96
CA VAL A 52 -2.08 -13.22 5.87
C VAL A 52 -1.62 -11.91 5.24
N ASN A 53 -2.02 -11.67 3.99
CA ASN A 53 -1.78 -10.38 3.33
C ASN A 53 -2.34 -9.27 4.24
N GLY A 54 -1.56 -8.21 4.42
CA GLY A 54 -1.93 -7.10 5.29
C GLY A 54 -1.65 -7.28 6.76
N SER A 55 -1.18 -8.45 7.22
CA SER A 55 -0.75 -8.62 8.62
C SER A 55 0.30 -7.57 8.95
N ILE A 56 0.17 -6.92 10.10
CA ILE A 56 1.12 -5.90 10.55
C ILE A 56 1.96 -6.50 11.67
N GLN A 57 3.14 -6.98 11.33
CA GLN A 57 4.09 -7.54 12.28
C GLN A 57 4.90 -6.44 12.96
N VAL A 58 5.19 -6.59 14.25
CA VAL A 58 6.09 -5.70 14.99
C VAL A 58 7.26 -6.54 15.52
N PRO A 59 8.42 -6.53 14.84
CA PRO A 59 9.64 -7.20 15.30
C PRO A 59 10.23 -6.53 16.55
N GLY A 60 11.33 -7.09 17.08
CA GLY A 60 11.97 -6.61 18.31
C GLY A 60 12.54 -5.18 18.26
N ASN A 61 12.66 -4.57 17.07
CA ASN A 61 13.00 -3.15 16.92
C ASN A 61 11.78 -2.21 17.03
N GLY A 62 10.57 -2.75 17.21
CA GLY A 62 9.32 -2.01 17.35
C GLY A 62 8.82 -1.32 16.08
N ALA A 63 9.51 -1.48 14.94
CA ALA A 63 9.12 -0.86 13.67
C ALA A 63 8.14 -1.76 12.90
N PRO A 64 6.88 -1.33 12.65
CA PRO A 64 5.90 -2.19 12.02
C PRO A 64 6.24 -2.54 10.56
N ILE A 65 5.83 -3.74 10.14
CA ILE A 65 5.95 -4.24 8.76
C ILE A 65 4.56 -4.72 8.32
N VAL A 66 4.01 -4.09 7.28
CA VAL A 66 2.79 -4.57 6.61
C VAL A 66 3.20 -5.66 5.63
N LEU A 67 2.73 -6.89 5.84
CA LEU A 67 3.12 -8.02 5.01
C LEU A 67 2.36 -8.03 3.68
N MET A 68 3.11 -8.21 2.59
CA MET A 68 2.65 -8.06 1.21
C MET A 68 2.57 -9.44 0.51
N PRO A 69 2.19 -9.52 -0.78
CA PRO A 69 1.94 -10.80 -1.46
C PRO A 69 3.07 -11.82 -1.43
N ASP A 70 4.33 -11.38 -1.39
CA ASP A 70 5.51 -12.26 -1.42
C ASP A 70 6.07 -12.55 0.00
N ARG A 71 5.32 -12.20 1.05
CA ARG A 71 5.69 -12.47 2.45
C ARG A 71 5.88 -13.96 2.73
N GLY A 72 6.64 -14.29 3.78
CA GLY A 72 6.67 -15.64 4.32
C GLY A 72 5.30 -16.08 4.87
N THR A 73 4.91 -17.33 4.62
CA THR A 73 3.60 -17.88 5.02
C THR A 73 3.46 -18.11 6.52
N THR A 74 4.59 -18.20 7.23
CA THR A 74 4.67 -18.29 8.69
C THR A 74 5.61 -17.22 9.23
N GLY A 75 5.43 -16.85 10.50
CA GLY A 75 6.32 -15.90 11.17
C GLY A 75 6.19 -15.94 12.69
N GLY A 76 7.28 -15.59 13.37
CA GLY A 76 7.38 -15.59 14.83
C GLY A 76 7.20 -14.23 15.48
N TYR A 77 6.80 -13.18 14.73
CA TYR A 77 6.56 -11.86 15.29
C TYR A 77 5.07 -11.62 15.56
N PRO A 78 4.72 -10.98 16.69
CA PRO A 78 3.33 -10.67 17.02
C PRO A 78 2.73 -9.69 16.00
N LYS A 79 1.47 -9.95 15.65
CA LYS A 79 0.72 -9.18 14.64
C LYS A 79 -0.24 -8.23 15.35
N LEU A 80 0.07 -6.94 15.33
CA LEU A 80 -0.70 -5.89 16.00
C LEU A 80 -2.07 -5.69 15.35
N ALA A 81 -2.12 -5.64 14.02
CA ALA A 81 -3.34 -5.44 13.24
C ALA A 81 -3.24 -6.16 11.90
N THR A 82 -4.30 -6.07 11.10
CA THR A 82 -4.33 -6.55 9.71
C THR A 82 -5.03 -5.52 8.85
N VAL A 83 -4.39 -5.10 7.76
CA VAL A 83 -5.00 -4.23 6.74
C VAL A 83 -6.12 -4.99 6.03
N ILE A 84 -7.28 -4.35 5.87
CA ILE A 84 -8.41 -4.96 5.17
C ILE A 84 -8.09 -5.19 3.70
N SER A 85 -8.66 -6.24 3.11
CA SER A 85 -8.40 -6.61 1.71
C SER A 85 -8.70 -5.49 0.71
N ALA A 86 -9.74 -4.70 0.96
CA ALA A 86 -10.14 -3.57 0.11
C ALA A 86 -9.08 -2.44 0.05
N ASP A 87 -8.21 -2.32 1.05
CA ASP A 87 -7.20 -1.27 1.14
C ASP A 87 -5.79 -1.74 0.77
N LEU A 88 -5.54 -3.05 0.65
CA LEU A 88 -4.23 -3.58 0.28
C LEU A 88 -3.72 -3.02 -1.05
N GLY A 89 -4.60 -2.92 -2.04
CA GLY A 89 -4.27 -2.34 -3.35
C GLY A 89 -3.86 -0.88 -3.24
N ARG A 90 -4.41 -0.12 -2.29
CA ARG A 90 -4.05 1.30 -2.07
C ARG A 90 -2.65 1.42 -1.47
N ILE A 91 -2.36 0.64 -0.43
CA ILE A 91 -1.02 0.63 0.21
C ILE A 91 0.03 0.20 -0.81
N ALA A 92 -0.26 -0.80 -1.65
CA ALA A 92 0.68 -1.28 -2.67
C ALA A 92 1.11 -0.23 -3.71
N GLN A 93 0.40 0.91 -3.81
CA GLN A 93 0.77 2.02 -4.69
C GLN A 93 1.59 3.11 -3.98
N PHE A 94 1.81 3.00 -2.67
CA PHE A 94 2.58 3.99 -1.93
C PHE A 94 4.06 3.89 -2.27
N GLN A 95 4.63 5.00 -2.71
CA GLN A 95 6.06 5.13 -2.92
C GLN A 95 6.80 5.34 -1.59
N PRO A 96 8.11 5.01 -1.51
CA PRO A 96 8.95 5.42 -0.41
C PRO A 96 8.78 6.90 -0.05
N GLY A 97 8.71 7.19 1.24
CA GLY A 97 8.47 8.54 1.76
C GLY A 97 6.99 8.93 1.87
N LYS A 98 6.05 8.14 1.33
CA LYS A 98 4.61 8.40 1.51
C LYS A 98 4.23 8.33 2.98
N VAL A 99 3.62 9.40 3.48
CA VAL A 99 3.09 9.50 4.84
C VAL A 99 1.59 9.17 4.85
N PHE A 100 1.16 8.40 5.84
CA PHE A 100 -0.23 8.01 6.06
C PHE A 100 -0.50 7.68 7.54
N ARG A 101 -1.77 7.45 7.90
CA ARG A 101 -2.18 6.96 9.22
C ARG A 101 -3.09 5.76 9.07
N PHE A 102 -3.12 4.90 10.08
CA PHE A 102 -4.07 3.80 10.14
C PHE A 102 -5.37 4.24 10.79
N LYS A 103 -6.48 3.72 10.28
CA LYS A 103 -7.80 3.85 10.91
C LYS A 103 -8.25 2.48 11.38
N ALA A 104 -8.61 2.37 12.66
CA ALA A 104 -9.27 1.17 13.17
C ALA A 104 -10.68 1.06 12.58
N VAL A 105 -11.04 -0.15 12.14
CA VAL A 105 -12.37 -0.47 11.60
C VAL A 105 -12.91 -1.73 12.26
N SER A 106 -14.22 -1.78 12.39
CA SER A 106 -14.93 -2.99 12.79
C SER A 106 -14.93 -4.04 11.67
N MET A 107 -15.21 -5.29 12.02
CA MET A 107 -15.38 -6.36 11.03
C MET A 107 -16.51 -6.05 10.04
N ALA A 108 -17.61 -5.45 10.51
CA ALA A 108 -18.74 -5.08 9.67
C ALA A 108 -18.36 -3.99 8.66
N GLU A 109 -17.60 -2.97 9.07
CA GLU A 109 -17.07 -1.96 8.15
C GLU A 109 -16.12 -2.59 7.13
N ALA A 110 -15.20 -3.45 7.57
CA ALA A 110 -14.26 -4.14 6.68
C ALA A 110 -14.98 -4.99 5.61
N GLN A 111 -16.01 -5.75 6.02
CA GLN A 111 -16.86 -6.53 5.11
C GLN A 111 -17.64 -5.62 4.15
N GLY A 112 -18.17 -4.50 4.66
CA GLY A 112 -18.85 -3.50 3.84
C GLY A 112 -17.96 -2.93 2.74
N GLU A 113 -16.71 -2.57 3.07
CA GLU A 113 -15.73 -2.10 2.08
C GLU A 113 -15.36 -3.19 1.06
N ALA A 114 -15.23 -4.45 1.49
CA ALA A 114 -14.98 -5.57 0.58
C ALA A 114 -16.13 -5.77 -0.42
N LEU A 115 -17.39 -5.68 0.04
CA LEU A 115 -18.57 -5.76 -0.84
C LEU A 115 -18.63 -4.59 -1.83
N LYS A 116 -18.34 -3.36 -1.39
CA LYS A 116 -18.27 -2.18 -2.26
C LYS A 116 -17.19 -2.37 -3.34
N PHE A 117 -16.02 -2.87 -2.95
CA PHE A 117 -14.92 -3.13 -3.87
C PHE A 117 -15.31 -4.19 -4.92
N MET A 118 -15.90 -5.32 -4.49
CA MET A 118 -16.37 -6.35 -5.42
C MET A 118 -17.44 -5.83 -6.38
N LYS A 119 -18.41 -5.04 -5.88
CA LYS A 119 -19.43 -4.42 -6.72
C LYS A 119 -18.81 -3.51 -7.77
N LEU A 120 -17.88 -2.66 -7.38
CA LEU A 120 -17.14 -1.80 -8.29
C LEU A 120 -16.41 -2.60 -9.37
N MET A 121 -15.66 -3.64 -8.99
CA MET A 121 -14.97 -4.52 -9.94
C MET A 121 -15.95 -5.17 -10.94
N GLY A 122 -17.12 -5.59 -10.46
CA GLY A 122 -18.18 -6.14 -11.31
C GLY A 122 -18.75 -5.15 -12.33
N THR A 123 -18.67 -3.84 -12.09
CA THR A 123 -19.12 -2.80 -13.05
C THR A 123 -18.07 -2.41 -14.09
N LEU A 124 -16.80 -2.85 -13.93
CA LEU A 124 -15.73 -2.45 -14.85
C LEU A 124 -15.95 -2.89 -16.31
N PRO A 125 -16.46 -4.10 -16.62
CA PRO A 125 -16.73 -4.49 -18.00
C PRO A 125 -17.70 -3.53 -18.71
N ASP A 126 -18.72 -3.02 -18.00
CA ASP A 126 -19.71 -2.07 -18.56
C ASP A 126 -19.11 -0.68 -18.86
N ARG A 127 -17.91 -0.39 -18.33
CA ARG A 127 -17.20 0.86 -18.58
C ARG A 127 -16.29 0.79 -19.80
N LEU A 128 -16.08 -0.39 -20.37
CA LEU A 128 -15.31 -0.55 -21.59
C LEU A 128 -16.08 0.04 -22.78
N ARG A 129 -15.39 0.83 -23.59
CA ARG A 129 -15.93 1.41 -24.83
C ARG A 129 -15.03 1.03 -25.98
N THR A 130 -15.62 0.63 -27.09
CA THR A 130 -14.88 0.47 -28.34
C THR A 130 -14.33 1.82 -28.76
N ILE A 131 -13.04 1.88 -29.07
CA ILE A 131 -12.42 3.07 -29.67
C ILE A 131 -12.32 2.81 -31.16
N GLU A 132 -13.14 3.50 -31.95
CA GLU A 132 -13.19 3.33 -33.41
C GLU A 132 -12.05 4.07 -34.13
N ASN A 133 -11.55 5.17 -33.55
CA ASN A 133 -10.47 5.98 -34.11
C ASN A 133 -9.37 6.20 -33.08
N LEU A 134 -8.47 5.23 -32.95
CA LEU A 134 -7.31 5.30 -32.06
C LEU A 134 -6.05 5.62 -32.87
N HIS A 135 -5.65 6.90 -32.91
CA HIS A 135 -4.30 7.26 -33.35
C HIS A 135 -3.36 7.21 -32.15
N LEU A 136 -2.62 6.11 -32.02
CA LEU A 136 -1.55 6.00 -31.03
C LEU A 136 -0.40 6.91 -31.46
N ASN A 137 -0.19 8.00 -30.74
CA ASN A 137 1.03 8.79 -30.88
C ASN A 137 2.18 8.05 -30.17
N ILE A 138 3.04 7.40 -30.94
CA ILE A 138 4.18 6.63 -30.43
C ILE A 138 5.13 7.53 -29.62
N GLU A 139 5.31 8.81 -29.97
CA GLU A 139 6.11 9.74 -29.18
C GLU A 139 5.48 10.02 -27.82
N ALA A 140 4.16 10.25 -27.76
CA ALA A 140 3.45 10.46 -26.50
C ALA A 140 3.44 9.22 -25.59
N LEU A 141 3.44 8.01 -26.18
CA LEU A 141 3.61 6.75 -25.44
C LEU A 141 5.03 6.56 -24.90
N GLY A 142 6.04 7.11 -25.57
CA GLY A 142 7.42 7.15 -25.09
C GLY A 142 7.60 8.12 -23.90
N ASP A 143 6.91 9.26 -23.94
CA ASP A 143 6.96 10.29 -22.89
C ASP A 143 6.09 9.95 -21.66
N ALA A 144 5.01 9.19 -21.85
CA ALA A 144 4.21 8.61 -20.78
C ALA A 144 5.01 7.47 -20.13
N ASN A 145 5.89 7.84 -19.20
CA ASN A 145 6.76 6.92 -18.46
C ASN A 145 5.96 5.74 -17.85
N VAL A 146 5.91 4.61 -18.56
CA VAL A 146 5.11 3.42 -18.22
C VAL A 146 5.58 2.79 -16.89
N ALA A 147 6.78 3.13 -16.44
CA ALA A 147 7.34 2.70 -15.16
C ALA A 147 7.64 3.92 -14.28
N GLY A 148 6.78 4.21 -13.31
CA GLY A 148 7.09 5.18 -12.26
C GLY A 148 5.88 5.81 -11.58
N ALA A 149 4.71 5.80 -12.22
CA ALA A 149 3.47 6.32 -11.65
C ALA A 149 2.37 5.25 -11.66
N ALA A 150 1.74 5.08 -10.49
CA ALA A 150 0.57 4.25 -10.33
C ALA A 150 -0.67 4.96 -10.90
N VAL A 151 -1.25 4.43 -11.98
CA VAL A 151 -2.51 4.93 -12.51
C VAL A 151 -3.67 4.15 -11.87
N SER A 152 -4.50 4.84 -11.10
CA SER A 152 -5.73 4.29 -10.51
C SER A 152 -6.88 4.41 -11.50
N ALA A 153 -7.46 3.29 -11.94
CA ALA A 153 -8.63 3.28 -12.83
C ALA A 153 -9.90 3.96 -12.25
N VAL A 154 -9.86 4.35 -10.98
CA VAL A 154 -10.97 4.96 -10.24
C VAL A 154 -10.66 6.33 -9.64
N ASP A 155 -9.44 6.83 -9.84
CA ASP A 155 -9.03 8.17 -9.43
C ASP A 155 -8.37 8.90 -10.60
N ALA A 156 -9.13 9.78 -11.25
CA ALA A 156 -8.68 10.53 -12.41
C ALA A 156 -7.49 11.47 -12.12
N ALA A 157 -7.27 11.85 -10.85
CA ALA A 157 -6.11 12.66 -10.47
C ALA A 157 -4.78 11.93 -10.68
N THR A 158 -4.81 10.60 -10.78
CA THR A 158 -3.61 9.76 -11.00
C THR A 158 -3.29 9.51 -12.47
N TRP A 159 -4.11 10.02 -13.40
CA TRP A 159 -3.98 9.72 -14.84
C TRP A 159 -2.95 10.61 -15.54
N HIS A 160 -2.47 11.66 -14.87
CA HIS A 160 -1.47 12.57 -15.42
C HIS A 160 -0.17 12.46 -14.64
N SER A 161 0.93 12.10 -15.31
CA SER A 161 2.27 12.35 -14.79
C SER A 161 2.60 13.83 -14.99
N SER A 162 3.04 14.52 -13.93
CA SER A 162 3.76 15.78 -14.13
C SER A 162 5.06 15.49 -14.89
N PRO A 163 5.44 16.28 -15.90
CA PRO A 163 6.69 16.08 -16.60
C PRO A 163 7.85 16.16 -15.60
N SER A 164 8.77 15.19 -15.64
CA SER A 164 9.94 15.22 -14.78
C SER A 164 10.76 16.47 -15.10
N ALA A 165 11.25 17.16 -14.07
CA ALA A 165 12.11 18.33 -14.21
C ALA A 165 13.52 17.99 -14.77
N ASP A 166 13.76 16.75 -15.17
CA ASP A 166 15.06 16.19 -15.55
C ASP A 166 15.15 15.79 -17.03
N ALA A 167 14.19 16.20 -17.87
CA ALA A 167 14.30 16.02 -19.31
C ALA A 167 15.34 17.01 -19.88
N PRO A 168 16.46 16.55 -20.49
CA PRO A 168 17.42 17.45 -21.12
C PRO A 168 16.75 18.18 -22.30
N ALA A 169 16.93 19.50 -22.35
CA ALA A 169 16.44 20.33 -23.44
C ALA A 169 16.99 19.83 -24.79
N ARG A 170 16.12 19.30 -25.67
CA ARG A 170 16.51 18.90 -27.03
C ARG A 170 16.76 20.16 -27.86
N GLN A 171 18.00 20.37 -28.26
CA GLN A 171 18.37 21.34 -29.28
C GLN A 171 17.77 20.88 -30.62
N GLY A 172 17.08 21.79 -31.31
CA GLY A 172 16.50 21.52 -32.62
C GLY A 172 17.58 21.44 -33.70
N GLU A 173 17.55 20.38 -34.48
CA GLU A 173 18.23 20.31 -35.78
C GLU A 173 17.25 20.79 -36.86
N THR A 174 17.47 22.03 -37.31
CA THR A 174 17.14 22.45 -38.68
C THR A 174 18.12 21.77 -39.63
N THR A 175 17.65 20.83 -40.46
CA THR A 175 17.93 20.84 -41.92
C THR A 175 16.90 20.00 -42.66
#